data_AF-A0A936QHC2-F1
#
_entry.id   AF-A0A936QHC2-F1
#
_cell.length_a   1.000
_cell.length_b   1.000
_cell.length_c   1.000
_cell.angle_alpha   90.00
_cell.angle_beta   90.00
_cell.angle_gamma   90.00
#
_symmetry.space_group_name_H-M   'P 1'
#
loop_
_entity.id
_entity.type
_entity.pdbx_description
1 polymer ?
#
loop_
_entity_poly.entity_id
_entity_poly.type
_entity_poly.pdbx_seq_one_letter_code
_entity_poly.pdbx_strand_id
1 'polypeptide(L)'
;MQSLKYQITALSPILFSKESGDRNMTETFDHIPGRVILGIFAGQYIKKNNSGNIAHKEKDFMDLFLKDKVFFSNAYLKLKNDKSSFPTPFSIQSEKENPDVIRDLLFENEYKQTKPLGGFSFINEDYVKNESVSKSLNFHHSRDEKTGA
;
A
#
# COMPACT_ATOMS: atom_id res chain seq x y z
N MET A 1 -13.79 6.28 -18.01
CA MET A 1 -12.73 6.88 -17.16
C MET A 1 -11.39 6.44 -17.73
N GLN A 2 -10.49 7.36 -18.05
CA GLN A 2 -9.14 7.03 -18.54
C GLN A 2 -8.23 6.76 -17.34
N SER A 3 -7.36 5.77 -17.43
CA SER A 3 -6.42 5.41 -16.36
C SER A 3 -5.07 5.02 -16.94
N LEU A 4 -3.99 5.52 -16.35
CA LEU A 4 -2.63 5.07 -16.64
C LEU A 4 -2.24 3.98 -15.63
N LYS A 5 -1.91 2.79 -16.13
CA LYS A 5 -1.41 1.69 -15.31
C LYS A 5 0.12 1.71 -15.32
N TYR A 6 0.73 1.58 -14.15
CA TYR A 6 2.18 1.50 -13.99
C TYR A 6 2.52 0.50 -12.88
N GLN A 7 3.76 0.03 -12.89
CA GLN A 7 4.31 -0.87 -11.88
C GLN A 7 5.48 -0.19 -11.18
N ILE A 8 5.55 -0.32 -9.86
CA ILE A 8 6.67 0.13 -9.05
C ILE A 8 7.38 -1.11 -8.51
N THR A 9 8.69 -1.21 -8.74
CA THR A 9 9.53 -2.26 -8.18
C THR A 9 10.43 -1.62 -7.11
N ALA A 10 10.31 -2.06 -5.87
CA ALA A 10 11.20 -1.66 -4.80
C ALA A 10 12.58 -2.32 -5.01
N LEU A 11 13.63 -1.51 -5.12
CA LEU A 11 15.01 -2.00 -5.24
C LEU A 11 15.67 -2.31 -3.89
N SER A 12 15.07 -1.83 -2.81
CA SER A 12 15.45 -2.04 -1.42
C SER A 12 14.20 -2.00 -0.53
N PRO A 13 14.27 -2.41 0.75
CA PRO A 13 13.18 -2.19 1.68
C PRO A 13 12.77 -0.72 1.75
N ILE A 14 11.47 -0.46 1.81
CA ILE A 14 10.87 0.88 1.84
C ILE A 14 10.02 1.05 3.09
N LEU A 15 10.00 2.26 3.64
CA LEU A 15 9.24 2.62 4.84
C LEU A 15 8.23 3.72 4.50
N PHE A 16 6.95 3.43 4.71
CA PHE A 16 5.87 4.42 4.66
C PHE A 16 5.22 4.48 6.04
N SER A 17 5.63 5.46 6.84
CA SER A 17 5.19 5.60 8.22
C SER A 17 3.67 5.55 8.33
N LYS A 18 3.20 4.64 9.16
CA LYS A 18 1.82 4.45 9.56
C LYS A 18 1.75 4.64 11.07
N GLU A 19 0.74 5.37 11.52
CA GLU A 19 0.48 5.51 12.95
C GLU A 19 0.27 4.11 13.56
N SER A 20 1.04 3.81 14.61
CA SER A 20 0.94 2.56 15.36
C SER A 20 0.42 2.87 16.77
N GLY A 21 -0.21 1.88 17.40
CA GLY A 21 -0.62 1.99 18.80
C GLY A 21 0.56 1.95 19.79
N ASP A 22 1.77 1.70 19.31
CA ASP A 22 3.00 1.60 20.11
C ASP A 22 3.83 2.89 19.96
N ARG A 23 4.07 3.57 21.08
CA ARG A 23 4.84 4.83 21.12
C ARG A 23 6.28 4.67 20.66
N ASN A 24 6.83 3.47 20.73
CA ASN A 24 8.24 3.18 20.43
C ASN A 24 8.42 2.50 19.07
N MET A 25 7.34 2.18 18.35
CA MET A 25 7.41 1.51 17.05
C MET A 25 6.72 2.34 15.96
N THR A 26 7.43 2.60 14.87
CA THR A 26 6.82 3.12 13.64
C THR A 26 6.45 1.95 12.75
N GLU A 27 5.15 1.74 12.51
CA GLU A 27 4.70 0.77 11.52
C GLU A 27 4.89 1.31 10.10
N THR A 28 4.93 0.39 9.13
CA THR A 28 4.86 0.72 7.71
C THR A 28 3.55 0.24 7.09
N PHE A 29 3.02 0.99 6.13
CA PHE A 29 1.95 0.51 5.25
C PHE A 29 2.42 -0.71 4.43
N ASP A 30 1.47 -1.58 4.08
CA ASP A 30 1.69 -2.77 3.24
C ASP A 30 1.62 -2.45 1.73
N HIS A 31 1.47 -1.18 1.39
CA HIS A 31 1.34 -0.69 0.03
C HIS A 31 1.98 0.70 -0.07
N ILE A 32 2.23 1.17 -1.30
CA ILE A 32 2.69 2.55 -1.51
C ILE A 32 1.45 3.45 -1.52
N PRO A 33 1.31 4.39 -0.57
CA PRO A 33 0.14 5.27 -0.54
C PRO A 33 0.08 6.16 -1.78
N GLY A 34 -1.11 6.39 -2.34
CA GLY A 34 -1.30 7.21 -3.53
C GLY A 34 -0.79 8.65 -3.36
N ARG A 35 -0.85 9.19 -2.14
CA ARG A 35 -0.28 10.50 -1.79
C ARG A 35 1.24 10.55 -1.91
N VAL A 36 1.94 9.46 -1.60
CA VAL A 36 3.38 9.37 -1.79
C VAL A 36 3.70 9.40 -3.28
N ILE A 37 2.93 8.67 -4.09
CA ILE A 37 3.10 8.66 -5.55
C ILE A 37 2.84 10.05 -6.14
N LEU A 38 1.76 10.72 -5.71
CA LEU A 38 1.48 12.12 -6.06
C LEU A 38 2.68 13.01 -5.74
N GLY A 39 3.22 12.93 -4.52
CA GLY A 39 4.38 13.71 -4.10
C GLY A 39 5.63 13.46 -4.95
N ILE A 40 5.88 12.20 -5.34
CA ILE A 40 6.99 11.84 -6.25
C ILE A 40 6.82 12.53 -7.60
N PHE A 41 5.64 12.44 -8.22
CA PHE A 41 5.39 13.06 -9.53
C PHE A 41 5.38 14.58 -9.46
N ALA A 42 4.78 15.18 -8.42
CA ALA A 42 4.80 16.61 -8.20
C ALA A 42 6.23 17.13 -8.03
N GLY A 43 7.06 16.43 -7.25
CA GLY A 43 8.47 16.76 -7.07
C GLY A 43 9.28 16.66 -8.36
N GLN A 44 9.04 15.62 -9.19
CA GLN A 44 9.66 15.50 -10.50
C GLN A 44 9.23 16.61 -11.46
N TYR A 45 7.94 16.98 -11.45
CA TYR A 45 7.43 18.07 -12.25
C TYR A 45 8.11 19.40 -11.88
N ILE A 46 8.20 19.73 -10.59
CA ILE A 46 8.85 20.96 -10.10
C ILE A 46 10.30 21.01 -10.55
N LYS A 47 11.03 19.90 -10.42
CA LYS A 47 12.45 19.80 -10.83
C LYS A 47 12.60 19.97 -12.34
N LYS A 48 11.76 19.31 -13.14
CA LYS A 48 11.84 19.34 -14.61
C LYS A 48 11.51 20.71 -15.19
N ASN A 49 10.57 21.43 -14.57
CA ASN A 49 10.11 22.74 -15.05
C ASN A 49 10.83 23.92 -14.38
N ASN A 50 11.78 23.67 -13.46
CA ASN A 50 12.45 24.70 -12.65
C ASN A 50 11.49 25.63 -11.89
N SER A 51 10.29 25.14 -11.58
CA SER A 51 9.21 25.92 -10.98
C SER A 51 9.46 26.27 -9.51
N GLY A 52 10.35 25.55 -8.83
CA GLY A 52 10.66 25.74 -7.41
C GLY A 52 9.40 25.91 -6.54
N ASN A 53 9.38 26.98 -5.74
CA ASN A 53 8.29 27.28 -4.81
C ASN A 53 7.05 27.92 -5.46
N ILE A 54 7.09 28.26 -6.75
CA ILE A 54 5.97 28.92 -7.45
C ILE A 54 5.13 27.95 -8.29
N ALA A 55 5.45 26.66 -8.30
CA ALA A 55 4.73 25.64 -9.08
C ALA A 55 3.21 25.64 -8.84
N HIS A 56 2.77 25.91 -7.60
CA HIS A 56 1.36 26.01 -7.24
C HIS A 56 0.60 27.13 -8.01
N LYS A 57 1.28 28.05 -8.66
CA LYS A 57 0.67 29.10 -9.50
C LYS A 57 0.43 28.63 -10.95
N GLU A 58 1.09 27.56 -11.36
CA GLU A 58 0.96 27.01 -12.71
C GLU A 58 -0.34 26.23 -12.82
N LYS A 59 -1.11 26.52 -13.87
CA LYS A 59 -2.41 25.87 -14.09
C LYS A 59 -2.28 24.35 -14.19
N ASP A 60 -1.25 23.87 -14.88
CA ASP A 60 -1.05 22.44 -15.10
C ASP A 60 -0.66 21.72 -13.79
N PHE A 61 0.20 22.33 -12.97
CA PHE A 61 0.52 21.79 -11.65
C PHE A 61 -0.73 21.71 -10.76
N MET A 62 -1.52 22.79 -10.74
CA MET A 62 -2.79 22.83 -10.01
C MET A 62 -3.74 21.73 -10.47
N ASP A 63 -3.93 21.60 -11.78
CA ASP A 63 -4.84 20.63 -12.38
C ASP A 63 -4.37 19.19 -12.11
N LEU A 64 -3.07 18.90 -12.24
CA LEU A 64 -2.53 17.55 -12.07
C LEU A 64 -2.42 17.10 -10.61
N PHE A 65 -2.13 18.00 -9.68
CA PHE A 65 -1.72 17.61 -8.32
C PHE A 65 -2.59 18.19 -7.20
N LEU A 66 -3.39 19.23 -7.46
CA LEU A 66 -4.09 19.97 -6.39
C LEU A 66 -5.62 20.11 -6.58
N LYS A 67 -6.16 19.94 -7.80
CA LYS A 67 -7.58 20.24 -8.13
C LYS A 67 -8.46 19.02 -8.38
N ASP A 68 -8.15 17.85 -7.83
CA ASP A 68 -8.93 16.61 -7.97
C ASP A 68 -9.28 16.23 -9.43
N LYS A 69 -8.53 16.73 -10.43
CA LYS A 69 -8.71 16.34 -11.85
C LYS A 69 -7.96 15.06 -12.19
N VAL A 70 -6.96 14.71 -11.40
CA VAL A 70 -6.19 13.47 -11.50
C VAL A 70 -6.14 12.81 -10.14
N PHE A 71 -6.47 11.52 -10.10
CA PHE A 71 -6.46 10.73 -8.87
C PHE A 71 -5.29 9.76 -8.88
N PHE A 72 -4.48 9.80 -7.83
CA PHE A 72 -3.40 8.86 -7.59
C PHE A 72 -3.89 7.77 -6.63
N SER A 73 -4.10 6.56 -7.14
CA SER A 73 -4.46 5.41 -6.31
C SER A 73 -3.27 4.88 -5.52
N ASN A 74 -3.55 4.14 -4.46
CA ASN A 74 -2.54 3.32 -3.81
C ASN A 74 -1.94 2.31 -4.81
N ALA A 75 -0.64 2.05 -4.72
CA ALA A 75 -0.02 0.96 -5.46
C ALA A 75 -0.04 -0.31 -4.60
N TYR A 76 -0.99 -1.18 -4.91
CA TYR A 76 -1.15 -2.47 -4.25
C TYR A 76 -0.21 -3.54 -4.83
N LEU A 77 -0.08 -4.64 -4.09
CA LEU A 77 0.78 -5.75 -4.45
C LEU A 77 0.37 -6.34 -5.82
N LYS A 78 1.36 -6.64 -6.65
CA LYS A 78 1.18 -7.46 -7.86
C LYS A 78 1.53 -8.90 -7.50
N LEU A 79 0.60 -9.82 -7.69
CA LEU A 79 0.83 -11.24 -7.40
C LEU A 79 1.78 -11.84 -8.45
N LYS A 80 2.44 -12.96 -8.11
CA LYS A 80 3.44 -13.63 -8.97
C LYS A 80 2.96 -13.99 -10.39
N ASN A 81 1.65 -14.02 -10.66
CA ASN A 81 1.08 -14.34 -11.97
C ASN A 81 0.64 -13.07 -12.73
N ASP A 82 1.29 -11.94 -12.46
CA ASP A 82 0.99 -10.62 -13.00
C ASP A 82 -0.43 -10.09 -12.74
N LYS A 83 -1.15 -10.70 -11.79
CA LYS A 83 -2.48 -10.26 -11.39
C LYS A 83 -2.38 -9.11 -10.41
N SER A 84 -3.10 -8.02 -10.71
CA SER A 84 -3.36 -6.96 -9.73
C SER A 84 -4.18 -7.55 -8.59
N SER A 85 -3.76 -7.26 -7.35
CA SER A 85 -4.50 -7.62 -6.15
C SER A 85 -4.93 -6.37 -5.38
N PHE A 86 -5.91 -6.56 -4.50
CA PHE A 86 -6.45 -5.52 -3.64
C PHE A 86 -6.41 -5.99 -2.19
N PRO A 87 -6.48 -5.08 -1.21
CA PRO A 87 -6.64 -5.47 0.19
C PRO A 87 -7.77 -6.48 0.31
N THR A 88 -7.49 -7.62 0.92
CA THR A 88 -8.48 -8.68 1.06
C THR A 88 -9.65 -8.16 1.88
N PRO A 89 -10.90 -8.22 1.39
CA PRO A 89 -12.05 -7.79 2.16
C PRO A 89 -12.15 -8.59 3.47
N PHE A 90 -12.57 -7.93 4.55
CA PHE A 90 -12.63 -8.55 5.88
C PHE A 90 -13.61 -9.73 5.98
N SER A 91 -14.62 -9.76 5.10
CA SER A 91 -15.58 -10.86 5.00
C SER A 91 -14.98 -12.13 4.42
N ILE A 92 -13.87 -12.02 3.66
CA ILE A 92 -13.19 -13.15 3.05
C ILE A 92 -12.28 -13.78 4.10
N GLN A 93 -12.67 -14.98 4.54
CA GLN A 93 -12.04 -15.68 5.65
C GLN A 93 -11.71 -17.12 5.29
N SER A 94 -10.72 -17.70 5.96
CA SER A 94 -10.46 -19.13 5.91
C SER A 94 -11.01 -19.83 7.16
N GLU A 95 -11.43 -21.08 7.01
CA GLU A 95 -11.75 -21.90 8.19
C GLU A 95 -10.50 -22.15 9.03
N LYS A 96 -10.66 -22.24 10.36
CA LYS A 96 -9.52 -22.52 11.23
C LYS A 96 -9.02 -23.96 11.12
N GLU A 97 -9.94 -24.91 10.96
CA GLU A 97 -9.62 -26.34 10.86
C GLU A 97 -9.18 -26.74 9.45
N ASN A 98 -9.68 -26.06 8.42
CA ASN A 98 -9.32 -26.30 7.03
C ASN A 98 -9.01 -24.96 6.30
N PRO A 99 -7.77 -24.44 6.39
CA PRO A 99 -7.41 -23.14 5.84
C PRO A 99 -7.57 -22.98 4.32
N ASP A 100 -7.69 -24.08 3.58
CA ASP A 100 -7.91 -24.08 2.13
C ASP A 100 -9.38 -23.78 1.76
N VAL A 101 -10.30 -23.91 2.74
CA VAL A 101 -11.70 -23.55 2.57
C VAL A 101 -11.85 -22.06 2.85
N ILE A 102 -12.11 -21.32 1.78
CA ILE A 102 -12.37 -19.87 1.83
C ILE A 102 -13.87 -19.62 1.81
N ARG A 103 -14.31 -18.69 2.65
CA ARG A 103 -15.70 -18.30 2.83
C ARG A 103 -15.86 -16.79 2.70
N ASP A 104 -17.00 -16.36 2.16
CA ASP A 104 -17.40 -14.95 2.18
C ASP A 104 -18.56 -14.76 3.16
N LEU A 105 -18.23 -14.25 4.35
CA LEU A 105 -19.18 -14.05 5.44
C LEU A 105 -20.22 -12.96 5.16
N LEU A 106 -20.13 -12.21 4.05
CA LEU A 106 -21.21 -11.32 3.62
C LEU A 106 -22.41 -12.08 3.05
N PHE A 107 -22.19 -13.26 2.49
CA PHE A 107 -23.22 -14.05 1.79
C PHE A 107 -23.53 -15.38 2.48
N GLU A 108 -22.64 -15.84 3.37
CA GLU A 108 -22.80 -17.07 4.12
C GLU A 108 -23.41 -16.83 5.51
N ASN A 109 -24.37 -17.68 5.89
CA ASN A 109 -25.05 -17.61 7.18
C ASN A 109 -24.67 -18.76 8.14
N GLU A 110 -23.81 -19.68 7.69
CA GLU A 110 -23.40 -20.81 8.52
C GLU A 110 -22.36 -20.38 9.56
N TYR A 111 -22.62 -20.72 10.82
CA TYR A 111 -21.66 -20.48 11.89
C TYR A 111 -20.52 -21.50 11.83
N LYS A 112 -19.35 -21.06 11.36
CA LYS A 112 -18.08 -21.79 11.40
C LYS A 112 -17.02 -20.93 12.05
N GLN A 113 -16.06 -21.57 12.72
CA GLN A 113 -14.94 -20.84 13.28
C GLN A 113 -13.94 -20.48 12.17
N THR A 114 -13.90 -19.20 11.82
CA THR A 114 -13.06 -18.68 10.73
C THR A 114 -12.02 -17.69 11.25
N LYS A 115 -11.09 -17.30 10.38
CA LYS A 115 -10.14 -16.20 10.60
C LYS A 115 -10.00 -15.36 9.32
N PRO A 116 -9.84 -14.03 9.42
CA PRO A 116 -9.57 -13.19 8.26
C PRO A 116 -8.30 -13.65 7.53
N LEU A 117 -8.37 -13.70 6.20
CA LEU A 117 -7.19 -13.98 5.36
C LEU A 117 -6.15 -12.86 5.45
N GLY A 118 -6.60 -11.60 5.51
CA GLY A 118 -5.72 -10.43 5.52
C GLY A 118 -4.93 -10.27 4.21
N GLY A 119 -3.89 -9.43 4.23
CA GLY A 119 -3.01 -9.22 3.08
C GLY A 119 -3.75 -8.70 1.83
N PHE A 120 -3.31 -9.17 0.66
CA PHE A 120 -3.88 -8.81 -0.64
C PHE A 120 -4.37 -10.04 -1.38
N SER A 121 -5.53 -9.93 -2.02
CA SER A 121 -6.12 -11.01 -2.78
C SER A 121 -6.48 -10.61 -4.21
N PHE A 122 -6.33 -11.57 -5.11
CA PHE A 122 -7.09 -11.64 -6.35
C PHE A 122 -8.22 -12.65 -6.13
N ILE A 123 -9.46 -12.21 -6.35
CA ILE A 123 -10.67 -13.01 -6.14
C ILE A 123 -11.41 -13.08 -7.47
N ASN A 124 -11.77 -14.28 -7.90
CA ASN A 124 -12.72 -14.53 -8.97
C ASN A 124 -13.73 -15.60 -8.53
N GLU A 125 -14.61 -16.03 -9.43
CA GLU A 125 -15.65 -17.02 -9.15
C GLU A 125 -15.08 -18.41 -8.77
N ASP A 126 -13.87 -18.73 -9.23
CA ASP A 126 -13.30 -20.06 -9.09
C ASP A 126 -12.37 -20.21 -7.88
N TYR A 127 -11.61 -19.16 -7.54
CA TYR A 127 -10.60 -19.22 -6.48
C TYR A 127 -10.20 -17.86 -5.91
N VAL A 128 -9.59 -17.93 -4.74
CA VAL A 128 -8.92 -16.81 -4.08
C VAL A 128 -7.41 -17.07 -4.08
N LYS A 129 -6.64 -16.12 -4.63
CA LYS A 129 -5.19 -16.12 -4.48
C LYS A 129 -4.78 -14.98 -3.56
N ASN A 130 -4.22 -15.33 -2.41
CA ASN A 130 -3.81 -14.40 -1.36
C ASN A 130 -2.29 -14.35 -1.22
N GLU A 131 -1.72 -13.14 -1.07
CA GLU A 131 -0.32 -12.93 -0.73
C GLU A 131 -0.19 -11.75 0.25
N SER A 132 0.83 -11.80 1.12
CA SER A 132 1.18 -10.73 2.05
C SER A 132 2.55 -10.13 1.72
N VAL A 133 2.74 -8.86 2.05
CA VAL A 133 4.04 -8.20 1.89
C VAL A 133 4.99 -8.61 3.01
N SER A 134 6.23 -9.00 2.65
CA SER A 134 7.29 -9.28 3.62
C SER A 134 7.74 -7.99 4.32
N LYS A 135 7.84 -8.04 5.66
CA LYS A 135 8.33 -6.93 6.49
C LYS A 135 9.58 -7.35 7.26
N SER A 136 10.41 -6.37 7.59
CA SER A 136 11.52 -6.52 8.53
C SER A 136 11.41 -5.51 9.65
N LEU A 137 11.88 -5.88 10.84
CA LEU A 137 12.00 -5.01 12.00
C LEU A 137 13.43 -4.49 12.08
N ASN A 138 13.60 -3.18 12.19
CA ASN A 138 14.91 -2.53 12.26
C ASN A 138 14.94 -1.63 13.50
N PHE A 139 16.04 -1.70 14.25
CA PHE A 139 16.25 -0.88 15.44
C PHE A 139 17.35 0.14 15.18
N HIS A 140 17.02 1.42 15.33
CA HIS A 140 18.02 2.49 15.34
C HIS A 140 18.38 2.80 16.80
N HIS A 141 19.60 2.47 17.19
CA HIS A 141 20.17 2.93 18.45
C HIS A 141 21.02 4.17 18.15
N SER A 142 20.71 5.30 18.78
CA SER A 142 21.63 6.44 18.78
C SER A 142 22.80 6.09 19.68
N ARG A 143 24.02 6.08 19.13
CA ARG A 143 25.24 6.04 19.93
C ARG A 143 25.77 7.45 20.08
N ASP A 144 26.25 7.78 21.27
CA ASP A 144 27.02 9.00 21.46
C ASP A 144 28.35 8.88 20.70
N GLU A 145 28.61 9.79 19.75
CA GLU A 145 29.83 9.75 18.93
C GLU A 145 31.12 9.90 19.76
N LYS A 146 31.05 10.53 20.94
CA LYS A 146 32.22 10.77 21.80
C LYS A 146 32.45 9.63 22.78
N THR A 147 31.41 9.06 23.36
CA THR A 147 31.55 8.01 24.38
C THR A 147 31.35 6.60 23.83
N GLY A 148 30.81 6.46 22.62
CA GLY A 148 30.52 5.16 22.00
C GLY A 148 29.45 4.34 22.73
N ALA A 149 28.79 4.95 23.73
CA ALA A 149 27.73 4.38 24.55
C ALA A 149 26.35 4.64 23.92
#